data_AF-A0A959BP70-F1
#
_entry.id   AF-A0A959BP70-F1
#
_cell.length_a   1.000
_cell.length_b   1.000
_cell.length_c   1.000
_cell.angle_alpha   90.00
_cell.angle_beta   90.00
_cell.angle_gamma   90.00
#
_symmetry.space_group_name_H-M   'P 1'
#
loop_
_entity.id
_entity.type
_entity.pdbx_description
1 polymer ?
#
loop_
_entity_poly.entity_id
_entity_poly.type
_entity_poly.pdbx_seq_one_letter_code
_entity_poly.pdbx_strand_id
1 'polypeptide(L)'
;EGVELHRTLILMKADDFQQPILIDVFKINSEKENQYDLPIWFQGHLLQTNFKYNTALNSLSPLGTAHGYQHMWKEATGSTEDKNAKITWFNRGRFCSLTSAVSNKDELIFVRSGANDPEFNLRHDPAFVIRRKGEKNTIFISIVEPHGEYNPVEEIPHSPFSSIESVEVIHDDSEYTVFHFEKTDGMKWEVALSNINADKDANHKLEINSEKYEWQGPFYIFKK
;
A
#
# COMPACT_ATOMS: atom_id res chain seq x y z
N GLU A 1 4.85 19.49 -14.13
CA GLU A 1 5.08 20.71 -13.32
C GLU A 1 3.84 21.00 -12.50
N GLY A 2 3.98 21.59 -11.32
CA GLY A 2 2.84 21.87 -10.42
C GLY A 2 2.29 20.62 -9.70
N VAL A 3 3.15 19.63 -9.44
CA VAL A 3 2.82 18.42 -8.67
C VAL A 3 3.78 18.33 -7.48
N GLU A 4 3.25 18.23 -6.28
CA GLU A 4 3.98 18.01 -5.04
C GLU A 4 3.71 16.59 -4.54
N LEU A 5 4.78 15.89 -4.15
CA LEU A 5 4.76 14.50 -3.70
C LEU A 5 5.37 14.45 -2.29
N HIS A 6 4.60 14.03 -1.30
CA HIS A 6 5.05 13.90 0.09
C HIS A 6 4.82 12.47 0.57
N ARG A 7 5.89 11.77 0.94
CA ARG A 7 5.84 10.38 1.41
C ARG A 7 6.36 10.26 2.85
N THR A 8 5.58 9.61 3.70
CA THR A 8 5.97 9.26 5.06
C THR A 8 5.96 7.75 5.22
N LEU A 9 7.07 7.19 5.69
CA LEU A 9 7.25 5.77 5.97
C LEU A 9 7.43 5.59 7.48
N ILE A 10 6.57 4.79 8.09
CA ILE A 10 6.63 4.49 9.53
C ILE A 10 6.83 2.99 9.71
N LEU A 11 7.92 2.61 10.36
CA LEU A 11 8.13 1.24 10.81
C LEU A 11 7.59 1.10 12.23
N MET A 12 6.40 0.51 12.38
CA MET A 12 5.75 0.36 13.67
C MET A 12 6.05 -1.02 14.27
N LYS A 13 6.62 -1.02 15.47
CA LYS A 13 6.74 -2.22 16.31
C LYS A 13 5.73 -2.13 17.45
N ALA A 14 4.86 -3.13 17.55
CA ALA A 14 3.92 -3.29 18.66
C ALA A 14 3.78 -4.78 19.00
N ASP A 15 3.53 -5.09 20.26
CA ASP A 15 3.46 -6.48 20.76
C ASP A 15 2.28 -7.27 20.16
N ASP A 16 1.29 -6.56 19.60
CA ASP A 16 0.13 -7.15 18.94
C ASP A 16 0.42 -7.68 17.52
N PHE A 17 1.65 -7.47 17.01
CA PHE A 17 2.13 -7.97 15.72
C PHE A 17 3.34 -8.90 15.91
N GLN A 18 3.40 -9.97 15.12
CA GLN A 18 4.54 -10.92 15.15
C GLN A 18 5.85 -10.27 14.70
N GLN A 19 5.78 -9.30 13.80
CA GLN A 19 6.91 -8.55 13.27
C GLN A 19 6.52 -7.07 13.13
N PRO A 20 7.48 -6.14 13.08
CA PRO A 20 7.19 -4.76 12.75
C PRO A 20 6.50 -4.64 11.39
N ILE A 21 5.48 -3.78 11.31
CA ILE A 21 4.77 -3.49 10.06
C ILE A 21 5.28 -2.16 9.48
N LEU A 22 5.31 -2.07 8.15
CA LEU A 22 5.62 -0.83 7.45
C LEU A 22 4.34 -0.15 7.03
N ILE A 23 4.14 1.07 7.49
CA ILE A 23 3.05 1.95 7.08
C ILE A 23 3.62 2.95 6.07
N ASP A 24 3.00 3.04 4.92
CA ASP A 24 3.36 3.93 3.83
C ASP A 24 2.21 4.89 3.52
N VAL A 25 2.46 6.18 3.71
CA VAL A 25 1.52 7.26 3.44
C VAL A 25 2.12 8.13 2.35
N PHE A 26 1.49 8.16 1.18
CA PHE A 26 1.97 8.91 0.02
C PHE A 26 0.91 9.89 -0.47
N LYS A 27 1.09 11.16 -0.10
CA LYS A 27 0.21 12.28 -0.45
C LYS A 27 0.72 12.99 -1.70
N ILE A 28 -0.22 13.36 -2.56
CA ILE A 28 0.02 14.03 -3.82
C ILE A 28 -0.92 15.23 -3.91
N ASN A 29 -0.35 16.40 -4.21
CA ASN A 29 -1.11 17.61 -4.52
C ASN A 29 -0.74 18.09 -5.93
N SER A 30 -1.73 18.49 -6.73
CA SER A 30 -1.50 19.00 -8.09
C SER A 30 -2.50 20.06 -8.48
N GLU A 31 -2.06 21.01 -9.29
CA GLU A 31 -2.92 22.02 -9.91
C GLU A 31 -3.84 21.42 -11.00
N LYS A 32 -3.44 20.30 -11.58
CA LYS A 32 -4.11 19.63 -12.72
C LYS A 32 -4.41 18.17 -12.42
N GLU A 33 -5.40 17.61 -13.12
CA GLU A 33 -5.71 16.19 -13.05
C GLU A 33 -4.61 15.38 -13.75
N ASN A 34 -4.18 14.29 -13.10
CA ASN A 34 -3.16 13.38 -13.61
C ASN A 34 -3.57 11.92 -13.41
N GLN A 35 -2.72 11.03 -13.92
CA GLN A 35 -2.68 9.63 -13.52
C GLN A 35 -1.55 9.42 -12.51
N TYR A 36 -1.84 8.72 -11.42
CA TYR A 36 -0.87 8.36 -10.39
C TYR A 36 -0.80 6.84 -10.25
N ASP A 37 0.41 6.30 -10.36
CA ASP A 37 0.69 4.88 -10.21
C ASP A 37 1.59 4.70 -8.98
N LEU A 38 1.13 3.94 -7.98
CA LEU A 38 1.96 3.52 -6.85
C LEU A 38 2.29 2.02 -6.99
N PRO A 39 3.52 1.69 -7.45
CA PRO A 39 3.96 0.31 -7.54
C PRO A 39 4.53 -0.19 -6.20
N ILE A 40 4.26 -1.46 -5.89
CA ILE A 40 5.06 -2.26 -4.97
C ILE A 40 5.70 -3.42 -5.72
N TRP A 41 7.03 -3.42 -5.74
CA TRP A 41 7.82 -4.54 -6.24
C TRP A 41 8.04 -5.50 -5.09
N PHE A 42 7.63 -6.74 -5.25
CA PHE A 42 7.79 -7.76 -4.22
C PHE A 42 8.55 -8.96 -4.77
N GLN A 43 9.37 -9.56 -3.92
CA GLN A 43 9.99 -10.85 -4.22
C GLN A 43 9.14 -11.95 -3.60
N GLY A 44 8.78 -12.95 -4.38
CA GLY A 44 8.00 -14.09 -3.90
C GLY A 44 6.93 -14.54 -4.88
N HIS A 45 6.08 -15.42 -4.38
CA HIS A 45 4.93 -15.95 -5.11
C HIS A 45 3.64 -15.37 -4.54
N LEU A 46 2.81 -14.76 -5.39
CA LEU A 46 1.48 -14.31 -5.01
C LEU A 46 0.64 -15.52 -4.60
N LEU A 47 0.01 -15.45 -3.42
CA LEU A 47 -0.84 -16.52 -2.88
C LEU A 47 -2.32 -16.16 -2.91
N GLN A 48 -2.65 -14.94 -2.52
CA GLN A 48 -4.04 -14.54 -2.30
C GLN A 48 -4.26 -13.06 -2.58
N THR A 49 -5.45 -12.75 -3.07
CA THR A 49 -6.02 -11.41 -3.15
C THR A 49 -7.39 -11.39 -2.47
N ASN A 50 -7.86 -10.24 -1.99
CA ASN A 50 -9.27 -10.08 -1.58
C ASN A 50 -10.19 -9.63 -2.74
N PHE A 51 -9.62 -9.33 -3.91
CA PHE A 51 -10.35 -8.86 -5.09
C PHE A 51 -10.17 -9.81 -6.27
N LYS A 52 -11.08 -9.73 -7.24
CA LYS A 52 -11.00 -10.48 -8.50
C LYS A 52 -10.19 -9.71 -9.54
N TYR A 53 -9.47 -10.42 -10.38
CA TYR A 53 -8.70 -9.85 -11.48
C TYR A 53 -8.81 -10.73 -12.72
N ASN A 54 -8.61 -10.10 -13.88
CA ASN A 54 -8.58 -10.76 -15.17
C ASN A 54 -7.13 -10.92 -15.63
N THR A 55 -6.67 -12.16 -15.71
CA THR A 55 -5.33 -12.51 -16.19
C THR A 55 -5.29 -12.50 -17.72
N ALA A 56 -4.20 -11.99 -18.28
CA ALA A 56 -3.91 -12.07 -19.70
C ALA A 56 -3.41 -13.48 -20.04
N LEU A 57 -4.33 -14.37 -20.48
CA LEU A 57 -4.04 -15.80 -20.65
C LEU A 57 -3.32 -16.14 -21.97
N ASN A 58 -3.59 -15.40 -23.04
CA ASN A 58 -3.12 -15.75 -24.39
C ASN A 58 -1.98 -14.86 -24.90
N SER A 59 -1.90 -13.61 -24.44
CA SER A 59 -0.89 -12.65 -24.88
C SER A 59 -0.66 -11.57 -23.83
N LEU A 60 0.60 -11.22 -23.62
CA LEU A 60 1.01 -10.11 -22.76
C LEU A 60 1.23 -8.87 -23.62
N SER A 61 0.88 -7.71 -23.06
CA SER A 61 1.17 -6.40 -23.65
C SER A 61 2.01 -5.58 -22.67
N PRO A 62 2.90 -4.71 -23.15
CA PRO A 62 3.59 -3.76 -22.28
C PRO A 62 2.58 -2.88 -21.54
N LEU A 63 2.88 -2.50 -20.30
CA LEU A 63 2.01 -1.68 -19.46
C LEU A 63 1.80 -0.27 -20.04
N GLY A 64 2.79 0.21 -20.78
CA GLY A 64 2.77 1.48 -21.50
C GLY A 64 3.85 1.53 -22.56
N THR A 65 4.06 2.70 -23.16
CA THR A 65 4.90 2.85 -24.36
C THR A 65 6.24 3.55 -24.12
N ALA A 66 6.45 4.16 -22.94
CA ALA A 66 7.63 4.97 -22.65
C ALA A 66 7.97 5.00 -21.15
N HIS A 67 9.15 5.57 -20.83
CA HIS A 67 9.62 5.88 -19.46
C HIS A 67 9.65 4.69 -18.50
N GLY A 68 9.95 3.49 -19.01
CA GLY A 68 10.07 2.25 -18.22
C GLY A 68 8.82 1.38 -18.29
N TYR A 69 7.65 1.95 -18.58
CA TYR A 69 6.41 1.20 -18.75
C TYR A 69 6.44 0.23 -19.93
N GLN A 70 7.24 0.53 -20.95
CA GLN A 70 7.48 -0.37 -22.08
C GLN A 70 8.25 -1.64 -21.70
N HIS A 71 8.82 -1.71 -20.48
CA HIS A 71 9.59 -2.84 -19.98
C HIS A 71 8.83 -3.70 -18.96
N MET A 72 7.57 -3.39 -18.70
CA MET A 72 6.70 -4.14 -17.80
C MET A 72 5.60 -4.84 -18.59
N TRP A 73 5.54 -6.17 -18.53
CA TRP A 73 4.39 -6.92 -19.00
C TRP A 73 3.21 -6.71 -18.06
N LYS A 74 2.04 -6.38 -18.62
CA LYS A 74 0.78 -6.33 -17.88
C LYS A 74 0.18 -7.73 -17.81
N GLU A 75 0.31 -8.39 -16.65
CA GLU A 75 -0.10 -9.78 -16.44
C GLU A 75 -1.59 -9.91 -16.10
N ALA A 76 -2.11 -9.02 -15.26
CA ALA A 76 -3.53 -9.00 -14.91
C ALA A 76 -4.01 -7.61 -14.51
N THR A 77 -5.31 -7.39 -14.63
CA THR A 77 -5.98 -6.15 -14.19
C THR A 77 -7.25 -6.50 -13.41
N GLY A 78 -7.48 -5.82 -12.31
CA GLY A 78 -8.69 -5.93 -11.50
C GLY A 78 -9.13 -4.59 -10.95
N SER A 79 -10.23 -4.64 -10.22
CA SER A 79 -10.79 -3.56 -9.42
C SER A 79 -11.54 -4.20 -8.23
N THR A 80 -11.97 -3.40 -7.27
CA THR A 80 -12.75 -3.89 -6.14
C THR A 80 -13.83 -2.89 -5.74
N GLU A 81 -14.98 -3.38 -5.29
CA GLU A 81 -15.98 -2.55 -4.61
C GLU A 81 -15.69 -2.39 -3.11
N ASP A 82 -14.76 -3.21 -2.58
CA ASP A 82 -14.26 -3.04 -1.23
C ASP A 82 -13.41 -1.76 -1.13
N LYS A 83 -13.37 -1.14 0.05
CA LYS A 83 -12.51 0.02 0.32
C LYS A 83 -11.03 -0.33 0.46
N ASN A 84 -10.68 -1.62 0.41
CA ASN A 84 -9.31 -2.09 0.57
C ASN A 84 -8.93 -3.11 -0.51
N ALA A 85 -7.70 -2.98 -1.00
CA ALA A 85 -7.03 -4.02 -1.79
C ALA A 85 -5.99 -4.71 -0.91
N LYS A 86 -6.06 -6.04 -0.85
CA LYS A 86 -5.12 -6.90 -0.14
C LYS A 86 -4.48 -7.87 -1.10
N ILE A 87 -3.16 -7.97 -1.03
CA ILE A 87 -2.39 -9.05 -1.68
C ILE A 87 -1.49 -9.71 -0.66
N THR A 88 -1.35 -11.03 -0.73
CA THR A 88 -0.44 -11.81 0.12
C THR A 88 0.52 -12.57 -0.76
N TRP A 89 1.81 -12.50 -0.47
CA TRP A 89 2.84 -13.26 -1.15
C TRP A 89 3.72 -14.01 -0.15
N PHE A 90 4.35 -15.07 -0.64
CA PHE A 90 5.28 -15.89 0.13
C PHE A 90 6.69 -15.75 -0.41
N ASN A 91 7.64 -15.57 0.50
CA ASN A 91 9.04 -15.47 0.18
C ASN A 91 9.90 -16.08 1.28
N ARG A 92 10.79 -17.01 0.93
CA ARG A 92 11.81 -17.60 1.83
C ARG A 92 11.24 -18.02 3.19
N GLY A 93 10.15 -18.78 3.20
CA GLY A 93 9.58 -19.32 4.44
C GLY A 93 8.65 -18.36 5.19
N ARG A 94 8.42 -17.13 4.71
CA ARG A 94 7.56 -16.14 5.37
C ARG A 94 6.45 -15.65 4.46
N PHE A 95 5.32 -15.30 5.07
CA PHE A 95 4.22 -14.62 4.41
C PHE A 95 4.39 -13.10 4.58
N CYS A 96 3.94 -12.36 3.59
CA CYS A 96 3.88 -10.92 3.65
C CYS A 96 2.61 -10.47 2.95
N SER A 97 1.89 -9.55 3.58
CA SER A 97 0.69 -8.97 3.02
C SER A 97 0.84 -7.47 2.84
N LEU A 98 0.25 -6.96 1.77
CA LEU A 98 -0.03 -5.55 1.58
C LEU A 98 -1.52 -5.36 1.78
N THR A 99 -1.92 -4.41 2.62
CA THR A 99 -3.29 -3.89 2.68
C THR A 99 -3.26 -2.40 2.36
N SER A 100 -3.99 -1.98 1.32
CA SER A 100 -4.03 -0.59 0.87
C SER A 100 -5.46 -0.05 0.85
N ALA A 101 -5.62 1.22 1.20
CA ALA A 101 -6.87 1.95 0.99
C ALA A 101 -7.06 2.25 -0.51
N VAL A 102 -8.19 1.83 -1.07
CA VAL A 102 -8.51 1.98 -2.50
C VAL A 102 -9.97 2.39 -2.70
N SER A 103 -10.31 2.79 -3.92
CA SER A 103 -11.69 3.02 -4.36
C SER A 103 -12.05 2.14 -5.55
N ASN A 104 -13.34 2.05 -5.88
CA ASN A 104 -13.81 1.33 -7.07
C ASN A 104 -13.42 2.02 -8.41
N LYS A 105 -12.84 3.22 -8.35
CA LYS A 105 -12.24 3.90 -9.51
C LYS A 105 -10.78 3.51 -9.74
N ASP A 106 -10.15 2.83 -8.78
CA ASP A 106 -8.74 2.48 -8.83
C ASP A 106 -8.54 1.23 -9.69
N GLU A 107 -7.52 1.25 -10.55
CA GLU A 107 -7.08 0.09 -11.31
C GLU A 107 -6.02 -0.67 -10.50
N LEU A 108 -6.25 -1.97 -10.28
CA LEU A 108 -5.33 -2.87 -9.58
C LEU A 108 -4.61 -3.73 -10.61
N ILE A 109 -3.31 -3.52 -10.80
CA ILE A 109 -2.58 -4.08 -11.95
C ILE A 109 -1.42 -4.94 -11.47
N PHE A 110 -1.41 -6.21 -11.89
CA PHE A 110 -0.26 -7.07 -11.75
C PHE A 110 0.64 -6.94 -12.97
N VAL A 111 1.92 -6.70 -12.72
CA VAL A 111 2.92 -6.50 -13.77
C VAL A 111 4.17 -7.31 -13.47
N ARG A 112 4.94 -7.57 -14.52
CA ARG A 112 6.24 -8.25 -14.40
C ARG A 112 7.26 -7.58 -15.32
N SER A 113 8.47 -7.33 -14.84
CA SER A 113 9.54 -6.82 -15.71
C SER A 113 9.97 -7.84 -16.77
N GLY A 114 10.45 -7.36 -17.91
CA GLY A 114 10.94 -8.20 -19.02
C GLY A 114 10.27 -7.93 -20.37
N ALA A 115 9.43 -6.90 -20.49
CA ALA A 115 8.92 -6.50 -21.80
C ALA A 115 10.01 -5.81 -22.63
N ASN A 116 9.99 -6.02 -23.95
CA ASN A 116 10.95 -5.44 -24.89
C ASN A 116 12.44 -5.66 -24.49
N ASP A 117 12.76 -6.85 -23.97
CA ASP A 117 14.11 -7.23 -23.53
C ASP A 117 14.59 -8.48 -24.29
N PRO A 118 15.02 -8.33 -25.56
CA PRO A 118 15.36 -9.47 -26.43
C PRO A 118 16.60 -10.25 -25.96
N GLU A 119 17.48 -9.60 -25.18
CA GLU A 119 18.73 -10.18 -24.70
C GLU A 119 18.63 -10.72 -23.26
N PHE A 120 17.44 -10.75 -22.67
CA PHE A 120 17.19 -11.25 -21.30
C PHE A 120 18.05 -10.58 -20.23
N ASN A 121 18.22 -9.26 -20.32
CA ASN A 121 19.00 -8.47 -19.34
C ASN A 121 18.20 -8.17 -18.05
N LEU A 122 16.88 -8.14 -18.12
CA LEU A 122 16.00 -7.82 -17.01
C LEU A 122 15.56 -9.11 -16.30
N ARG A 123 15.61 -9.08 -14.96
CA ARG A 123 14.97 -10.12 -14.16
C ARG A 123 13.46 -10.04 -14.30
N HIS A 124 12.79 -11.16 -14.13
CA HIS A 124 11.34 -11.29 -14.24
C HIS A 124 10.64 -11.07 -12.89
N ASP A 125 10.89 -9.91 -12.27
CA ASP A 125 10.39 -9.56 -10.94
C ASP A 125 8.92 -9.12 -11.02
N PRO A 126 8.03 -9.60 -10.13
CA PRO A 126 6.64 -9.17 -10.11
C PRO A 126 6.47 -7.85 -9.35
N ALA A 127 5.45 -7.10 -9.75
CA ALA A 127 4.96 -5.95 -9.02
C ALA A 127 3.44 -5.86 -9.06
N PHE A 128 2.90 -5.15 -8.08
CA PHE A 128 1.51 -4.76 -8.02
C PHE A 128 1.43 -3.24 -8.07
N VAL A 129 0.57 -2.70 -8.92
CA VAL A 129 0.41 -1.26 -9.14
C VAL A 129 -1.02 -0.89 -8.81
N ILE A 130 -1.17 0.09 -7.91
CA ILE A 130 -2.45 0.78 -7.69
C ILE A 130 -2.41 2.04 -8.54
N ARG A 131 -3.33 2.14 -9.49
CA ARG A 131 -3.41 3.24 -10.45
C ARG A 131 -4.69 4.05 -10.24
N ARG A 132 -4.54 5.36 -10.08
CA ARG A 132 -5.62 6.34 -10.02
C ARG A 132 -5.56 7.26 -11.24
N LYS A 133 -6.69 7.59 -11.85
CA LYS A 133 -6.79 8.41 -13.06
C LYS A 133 -7.71 9.59 -12.83
N GLY A 134 -7.35 10.74 -13.42
CA GLY A 134 -8.19 11.94 -13.36
C GLY A 134 -8.21 12.60 -11.98
N GLU A 135 -7.16 12.39 -11.18
CA GLU A 135 -7.07 12.92 -9.83
C GLU A 135 -6.15 14.14 -9.80
N LYS A 136 -6.57 15.21 -9.12
CA LYS A 136 -5.69 16.34 -8.80
C LYS A 136 -4.86 16.02 -7.58
N ASN A 137 -5.55 15.89 -6.44
CA ASN A 137 -4.96 15.57 -5.16
C ASN A 137 -5.37 14.16 -4.78
N THR A 138 -4.46 13.37 -4.23
CA THR A 138 -4.77 12.01 -3.81
C THR A 138 -3.83 11.56 -2.71
N ILE A 139 -4.25 10.55 -1.95
CA ILE A 139 -3.42 9.93 -0.92
C ILE A 139 -3.48 8.41 -1.02
N PHE A 140 -2.33 7.78 -1.12
CA PHE A 140 -2.20 6.33 -1.00
C PHE A 140 -1.79 6.00 0.43
N ILE A 141 -2.50 5.06 1.05
CA ILE A 141 -2.12 4.52 2.36
C ILE A 141 -2.04 3.01 2.22
N SER A 142 -0.89 2.45 2.55
CA SER A 142 -0.59 1.03 2.47
C SER A 142 0.11 0.55 3.72
N ILE A 143 -0.24 -0.66 4.17
CA ILE A 143 0.44 -1.36 5.25
C ILE A 143 1.04 -2.64 4.70
N VAL A 144 2.35 -2.80 4.85
CA VAL A 144 3.07 -4.04 4.56
C VAL A 144 3.31 -4.75 5.88
N GLU A 145 2.70 -5.92 6.02
CA GLU A 145 2.76 -6.77 7.21
C GLU A 145 3.54 -8.05 6.88
N PRO A 146 4.75 -8.24 7.40
CA PRO A 146 5.38 -9.56 7.48
C PRO A 146 4.67 -10.37 8.59
N HIS A 147 4.21 -11.57 8.29
CA HIS A 147 3.54 -12.43 9.27
C HIS A 147 3.77 -13.90 8.96
N GLY A 148 3.60 -14.71 9.99
CA GLY A 148 3.65 -16.16 9.89
C GLY A 148 4.95 -16.72 9.33
N GLU A 149 4.97 -18.04 9.26
CA GLU A 149 6.06 -18.79 8.67
C GLU A 149 5.58 -20.16 8.21
N TYR A 150 6.33 -20.75 7.28
CA TYR A 150 6.15 -22.14 6.90
C TYR A 150 7.31 -22.95 7.44
N ASN A 151 7.00 -23.94 8.28
CA ASN A 151 8.00 -24.88 8.78
C ASN A 151 8.10 -26.06 7.79
N PRO A 152 9.21 -26.19 7.03
CA PRO A 152 9.36 -27.26 6.05
C PRO A 152 9.64 -28.63 6.69
N VAL A 153 9.98 -28.70 7.98
CA VAL A 153 10.23 -29.97 8.69
C VAL A 153 8.91 -30.58 9.16
N GLU A 154 8.02 -29.75 9.69
CA GLU A 154 6.69 -30.18 10.15
C GLU A 154 5.65 -30.16 9.03
N GLU A 155 5.96 -29.50 7.91
CA GLU A 155 5.06 -29.23 6.78
C GLU A 155 3.82 -28.39 7.16
N ILE A 156 3.94 -27.55 8.19
CA ILE A 156 2.84 -26.76 8.74
C ILE A 156 3.06 -25.26 8.50
N PRO A 157 2.06 -24.53 7.97
CA PRO A 157 2.04 -23.07 8.01
C PRO A 157 1.54 -22.57 9.37
N HIS A 158 2.30 -21.68 9.99
CA HIS A 158 1.92 -20.96 11.20
C HIS A 158 1.51 -19.53 10.84
N SER A 159 0.28 -19.14 11.21
CA SER A 159 -0.29 -17.80 10.94
C SER A 159 -0.14 -17.29 9.49
N PRO A 160 -0.59 -18.07 8.48
CA PRO A 160 -0.40 -17.73 7.07
C PRO A 160 -1.29 -16.58 6.55
N PHE A 161 -2.19 -16.06 7.38
CA PHE A 161 -3.13 -15.00 7.01
C PHE A 161 -2.74 -13.69 7.68
N SER A 162 -2.91 -12.58 6.94
CA SER A 162 -2.71 -11.21 7.45
C SER A 162 -3.58 -10.95 8.68
N SER A 163 -3.03 -10.23 9.65
CA SER A 163 -3.81 -9.78 10.80
C SER A 163 -4.50 -8.44 10.56
N ILE A 164 -4.09 -7.67 9.53
CA ILE A 164 -4.68 -6.38 9.15
C ILE A 164 -6.01 -6.60 8.41
N GLU A 165 -7.10 -6.09 8.98
CA GLU A 165 -8.44 -6.17 8.41
C GLU A 165 -8.76 -5.03 7.46
N SER A 166 -8.44 -3.79 7.82
CA SER A 166 -8.80 -2.63 7.00
C SER A 166 -7.87 -1.46 7.24
N VAL A 167 -7.85 -0.54 6.27
CA VAL A 167 -7.17 0.76 6.34
C VAL A 167 -8.11 1.80 5.77
N GLU A 168 -8.43 2.85 6.52
CA GLU A 168 -9.38 3.89 6.11
C GLU A 168 -8.87 5.28 6.47
N VAL A 169 -8.95 6.21 5.52
CA VAL A 169 -8.62 7.62 5.73
C VAL A 169 -9.77 8.28 6.49
N ILE A 170 -9.48 8.85 7.64
CA ILE A 170 -10.45 9.56 8.48
C ILE A 170 -10.50 11.05 8.09
N HIS A 171 -9.33 11.64 7.88
CA HIS A 171 -9.17 13.07 7.58
C HIS A 171 -7.94 13.30 6.71
N ASP A 172 -8.06 14.22 5.75
CA ASP A 172 -6.94 14.64 4.93
C ASP A 172 -7.14 16.08 4.47
N ASP A 173 -6.22 16.97 4.85
CA ASP A 173 -6.17 18.35 4.37
C ASP A 173 -4.71 18.78 4.10
N SER A 174 -4.47 20.08 3.94
CA SER A 174 -3.12 20.61 3.68
C SER A 174 -2.17 20.43 4.86
N GLU A 175 -2.67 20.42 6.10
CA GLU A 175 -1.87 20.42 7.32
C GLU A 175 -1.72 19.03 7.93
N TYR A 176 -2.76 18.20 7.84
CA TYR A 176 -2.86 16.94 8.57
C TYR A 176 -3.49 15.82 7.76
N THR A 177 -2.99 14.62 8.01
CA THR A 177 -3.62 13.37 7.56
C THR A 177 -3.85 12.50 8.79
N VAL A 178 -5.06 11.98 8.92
CA VAL A 178 -5.43 10.98 9.94
C VAL A 178 -6.07 9.80 9.25
N PHE A 179 -5.62 8.61 9.57
CA PHE A 179 -6.22 7.36 9.10
C PHE A 179 -6.21 6.33 10.22
N HIS A 180 -7.10 5.35 10.14
CA HIS A 180 -7.07 4.21 11.04
C HIS A 180 -6.81 2.92 10.28
N PHE A 181 -6.32 1.94 11.01
CA PHE A 181 -6.32 0.56 10.57
C PHE A 181 -6.77 -0.35 11.71
N GLU A 182 -7.42 -1.44 11.33
CA GLU A 182 -8.03 -2.39 12.26
C GLU A 182 -7.44 -3.76 12.01
N LYS A 183 -7.24 -4.53 13.08
CA LYS A 183 -6.91 -5.95 13.01
C LYS A 183 -8.16 -6.81 12.96
N THR A 184 -8.00 -8.03 12.49
CA THR A 184 -9.05 -9.07 12.47
C THR A 184 -9.59 -9.45 13.85
N ASP A 185 -8.85 -9.17 14.93
CA ASP A 185 -9.28 -9.34 16.32
C ASP A 185 -10.03 -8.13 16.89
N GLY A 186 -10.24 -7.07 16.10
CA GLY A 186 -10.95 -5.85 16.46
C GLY A 186 -10.07 -4.77 17.12
N MET A 187 -8.77 -5.00 17.33
CA MET A 187 -7.87 -3.94 17.80
C MET A 187 -7.69 -2.86 16.74
N LYS A 188 -7.67 -1.59 17.16
CA LYS A 188 -7.63 -0.44 16.25
C LYS A 188 -6.47 0.49 16.58
N TRP A 189 -5.90 1.06 15.53
CA TRP A 189 -4.92 2.12 15.61
C TRP A 189 -5.34 3.28 14.76
N GLU A 190 -5.08 4.48 15.25
CA GLU A 190 -5.16 5.71 14.48
C GLU A 190 -3.77 6.32 14.36
N VAL A 191 -3.45 6.81 13.18
CA VAL A 191 -2.18 7.47 12.89
C VAL A 191 -2.48 8.88 12.44
N ALA A 192 -2.00 9.86 13.20
CA ALA A 192 -2.05 11.27 12.84
C ALA A 192 -0.68 11.73 12.37
N LEU A 193 -0.62 12.46 11.26
CA LEU A 193 0.61 13.00 10.67
C LEU A 193 0.48 14.50 10.43
N SER A 194 1.57 15.24 10.60
CA SER A 194 1.69 16.58 10.04
C SER A 194 2.23 16.52 8.61
N ASN A 195 1.53 17.19 7.69
CA ASN A 195 1.90 17.31 6.29
C ASN A 195 2.88 18.47 6.03
N ILE A 196 3.03 19.39 6.99
CA ILE A 196 3.83 20.62 6.83
C ILE A 196 4.98 20.68 7.84
N ASN A 197 4.68 20.61 9.14
CA ASN A 197 5.67 20.81 10.19
C ASN A 197 6.06 19.48 10.83
N ALA A 198 7.15 18.91 10.33
CA ALA A 198 7.70 17.63 10.79
C ALA A 198 8.70 17.76 11.96
N ASP A 199 8.80 18.92 12.61
CA ASP A 199 9.69 19.12 13.75
C ASP A 199 9.26 18.21 14.92
N LYS A 200 10.23 17.52 15.52
CA LYS A 200 10.03 16.59 16.65
C LYS A 200 9.40 17.26 17.88
N ASP A 201 9.59 18.57 18.05
CA ASP A 201 9.14 19.33 19.20
C ASP A 201 7.85 20.11 18.93
N ALA A 202 7.39 20.15 17.67
CA ALA A 202 6.14 20.80 17.28
C ALA A 202 4.93 20.11 17.90
N ASN A 203 3.98 20.91 18.40
CA ASN A 203 2.73 20.42 18.94
C ASN A 203 1.60 20.66 17.93
N HIS A 204 0.76 19.65 17.74
CA HIS A 204 -0.34 19.67 16.80
C HIS A 204 -1.65 19.39 17.53
N LYS A 205 -2.73 20.02 17.04
CA LYS A 205 -4.09 19.82 17.54
C LYS A 205 -5.04 19.78 16.37
N LEU A 206 -5.91 18.78 16.36
CA LEU A 206 -6.93 18.58 15.35
C LEU A 206 -8.20 18.06 15.99
N GLU A 207 -9.37 18.54 15.56
CA GLU A 207 -10.66 18.03 16.01
C GLU A 207 -11.42 17.45 14.80
N ILE A 208 -11.75 16.17 14.87
CA ILE A 208 -12.51 15.45 13.84
C ILE A 208 -13.74 14.87 14.51
N ASN A 209 -14.94 15.21 14.03
CA ASN A 209 -16.22 14.69 14.56
C ASN A 209 -16.33 14.75 16.10
N SER A 210 -15.88 15.85 16.72
CA SER A 210 -15.83 16.06 18.18
C SER A 210 -14.80 15.22 18.95
N GLU A 211 -13.98 14.43 18.28
CA GLU A 211 -12.81 13.80 18.87
C GLU A 211 -11.58 14.70 18.71
N LYS A 212 -10.82 14.88 19.79
CA LYS A 212 -9.63 15.74 19.83
C LYS A 212 -8.36 14.91 19.74
N TYR A 213 -7.55 15.23 18.74
CA TYR A 213 -6.23 14.68 18.51
C TYR A 213 -5.22 15.73 18.93
N GLU A 214 -4.34 15.38 19.86
CA GLU A 214 -3.19 16.20 20.24
C GLU A 214 -1.94 15.33 20.22
N TRP A 215 -0.90 15.78 19.52
CA TRP A 215 0.37 15.06 19.47
C TRP A 215 1.55 16.00 19.30
N GLN A 216 2.73 15.47 19.60
CA GLN A 216 4.01 16.14 19.39
C GLN A 216 4.82 15.38 18.34
N GLY A 217 5.49 16.11 17.45
CA GLY A 217 6.33 15.54 16.41
C GLY A 217 5.62 15.27 15.08
N PRO A 218 6.34 14.69 14.10
CA PRO A 218 5.85 14.54 12.73
C PRO A 218 4.62 13.63 12.61
N PHE A 219 4.48 12.64 13.50
CA PHE A 219 3.34 11.75 13.56
C PHE A 219 3.16 11.19 14.97
N TYR A 220 1.99 10.63 15.23
CA TYR A 220 1.71 9.85 16.42
C TYR A 220 0.76 8.70 16.11
N ILE A 221 0.92 7.58 16.83
CA ILE A 221 0.09 6.39 16.70
C ILE A 221 -0.69 6.19 17.99
N PHE A 222 -2.01 6.31 17.90
CA PHE A 222 -2.93 6.05 19.00
C PHE A 222 -3.40 4.59 18.89
N LYS A 223 -3.23 3.82 19.97
CA LYS A 223 -3.91 2.52 20.13
C LYS A 223 -5.27 2.77 20.79
N LYS A 224 -6.36 2.31 20.19
CA LYS A 224 -7.74 2.49 20.68
C LYS A 224 -8.26 1.25 21.40
#